data_AF-A0A401I7C8-F1
#
_entry.id   AF-A0A401I7C8-F1
#
_cell.length_a   1.000
_cell.length_b   1.000
_cell.length_c   1.000
_cell.angle_alpha   90.00
_cell.angle_beta   90.00
_cell.angle_gamma   90.00
#
_symmetry.space_group_name_H-M   'P 1'
#
loop_
_entity.id
_entity.type
_entity.pdbx_description
1 polymer ?
#
loop_
_entity_poly.entity_id
_entity_poly.type
_entity_poly.pdbx_seq_one_letter_code
_entity_poly.pdbx_strand_id
1 'polypeptide(L)'
;MVSHLVLCNTDAFEVFPPSAFASLQIGVRVPGFLSLMAMLFRVPSFVRSPRALGLLSHAATKEELSELYVRPFTRSRSIRRDFAKVVRSWDPAITQETASRLARYDKPALILWGADDQQLFPRSLTYVQEDQPEAFAAALTQFLLQADASGTTIDRFAREC
;
A
#
# COMPACT_ATOMS: atom_id res chain seq x y z
N MET A 1 8.76 -22.97 -2.03
CA MET A 1 8.55 -22.25 -3.31
C MET A 1 7.20 -21.58 -3.27
N VAL A 2 7.03 -20.40 -3.87
CA VAL A 2 5.73 -19.71 -3.96
C VAL A 2 4.88 -20.37 -5.04
N SER A 3 3.63 -20.73 -4.73
CA SER A 3 2.70 -21.40 -5.65
C SER A 3 1.65 -20.43 -6.22
N HIS A 4 1.23 -19.46 -5.43
CA HIS A 4 0.22 -18.45 -5.78
C HIS A 4 0.69 -17.09 -5.28
N LEU A 5 0.38 -16.06 -6.03
CA LEU A 5 0.80 -14.69 -5.71
C LEU A 5 -0.41 -13.76 -5.67
N VAL A 6 -0.52 -12.98 -4.61
CA VAL A 6 -1.49 -11.88 -4.52
C VAL A 6 -0.70 -10.59 -4.39
N LEU A 7 -0.96 -9.62 -5.27
CA LEU A 7 -0.30 -8.32 -5.31
C LEU A 7 -1.32 -7.21 -5.22
N CYS A 8 -0.94 -6.08 -4.63
CA CYS A 8 -1.70 -4.85 -4.74
C CYS A 8 -1.16 -3.99 -5.90
N ASN A 9 -1.95 -2.99 -6.30
CA ASN A 9 -1.61 -2.01 -7.33
C ASN A 9 -0.22 -1.35 -7.12
N THR A 10 0.16 -1.12 -5.86
CA THR A 10 1.45 -0.57 -5.46
C THR A 10 2.64 -1.49 -5.73
N ASP A 11 2.41 -2.80 -5.82
CA ASP A 11 3.46 -3.83 -5.92
C ASP A 11 3.61 -4.40 -7.33
N ALA A 12 2.60 -4.19 -8.18
CA ALA A 12 2.46 -4.89 -9.46
C ALA A 12 3.04 -4.13 -10.67
N PHE A 13 3.32 -2.83 -10.57
CA PHE A 13 3.67 -2.01 -11.74
C PHE A 13 4.83 -1.02 -11.50
N GLU A 14 5.36 -0.46 -12.59
CA GLU A 14 6.51 0.44 -12.64
C GLU A 14 6.28 1.82 -11.96
N VAL A 15 5.08 2.09 -11.45
CA VAL A 15 4.68 3.40 -10.94
C VAL A 15 5.00 3.50 -9.45
N PHE A 16 6.29 3.62 -9.10
CA PHE A 16 6.71 3.85 -7.72
C PHE A 16 7.92 4.78 -7.58
N PRO A 17 7.91 5.73 -6.63
CA PRO A 17 6.73 6.19 -5.90
C PRO A 17 5.77 6.93 -6.85
N PRO A 18 4.44 6.92 -6.58
CA PRO A 18 3.51 7.79 -7.31
C PRO A 18 4.01 9.24 -7.35
N SER A 19 3.81 9.93 -8.47
CA SER A 19 4.30 11.31 -8.66
C SER A 19 3.81 12.27 -7.58
N ALA A 20 2.61 12.02 -7.03
CA ALA A 20 2.04 12.73 -5.88
C ALA A 20 2.95 12.70 -4.64
N PHE A 21 3.77 11.67 -4.48
CA PHE A 21 4.67 11.47 -3.33
C PHE A 21 6.14 11.74 -3.63
N ALA A 22 6.51 12.10 -4.87
CA ALA A 22 7.91 12.36 -5.24
C ALA A 22 8.54 13.49 -4.39
N SER A 23 7.75 14.50 -4.04
CA SER A 23 8.19 15.62 -3.19
C SER A 23 8.54 15.19 -1.76
N LEU A 24 8.00 14.06 -1.29
CA LEU A 24 8.23 13.57 0.06
C LEU A 24 9.68 13.10 0.25
N GLN A 25 10.28 12.46 -0.77
CA GLN A 25 11.70 12.06 -0.73
C GLN A 25 12.64 13.24 -0.54
N ILE A 26 12.30 14.39 -1.13
CA ILE A 26 13.05 15.64 -0.94
C ILE A 26 12.77 16.18 0.46
N GLY A 27 11.49 16.25 0.86
CA GLY A 27 11.06 16.76 2.16
C GLY A 27 11.72 16.07 3.35
N VAL A 28 11.81 14.73 3.35
CA VAL A 28 12.43 13.98 4.47
C VAL A 28 13.93 14.19 4.63
N ARG A 29 14.60 14.84 3.67
CA ARG A 29 16.01 15.27 3.78
C ARG A 29 16.16 16.61 4.49
N VAL A 30 15.11 17.44 4.51
CA VAL A 30 15.11 18.76 5.14
C VAL A 30 14.93 18.64 6.67
N PRO A 31 15.85 19.19 7.48
CA PRO A 31 15.69 19.22 8.93
C PRO A 31 14.37 19.90 9.34
N GLY A 32 13.61 19.27 10.23
CA GLY A 32 12.35 19.82 10.76
C GLY A 32 11.10 19.58 9.90
N PHE A 33 11.24 19.16 8.63
CA PHE A 33 10.10 18.87 7.75
C PHE A 33 9.11 17.87 8.37
N LEU A 34 9.62 16.76 8.91
CA LEU A 34 8.77 15.73 9.54
C LEU A 34 8.12 16.21 10.84
N SER A 35 8.73 17.15 11.55
CA SER A 35 8.12 17.78 12.73
C SER A 35 6.97 18.71 12.32
N LEU A 36 7.14 19.46 11.22
CA LEU A 36 6.07 20.27 10.64
C LEU A 36 4.92 19.40 10.12
N MET A 37 5.23 18.32 9.40
CA MET A 37 4.21 17.35 8.98
C MET A 37 3.45 16.76 10.17
N ALA A 38 4.15 16.40 11.24
CA ALA A 38 3.50 15.92 12.46
C ALA A 38 2.59 16.97 13.12
N MET A 39 2.92 18.26 13.01
CA MET A 39 2.03 19.32 13.48
C MET A 39 0.78 19.41 12.60
N LEU A 40 0.94 19.38 11.27
CA LEU A 40 -0.17 19.41 10.31
C LEU A 40 -1.10 18.19 10.43
N PHE A 41 -0.54 17.01 10.73
CA PHE A 41 -1.30 15.77 10.95
C PHE A 41 -2.18 15.80 12.20
N ARG A 42 -2.02 16.79 13.09
CA ARG A 42 -2.96 17.01 14.21
C ARG A 42 -4.27 17.66 13.76
N VAL A 43 -4.33 18.15 12.52
CA VAL A 43 -5.51 18.80 11.94
C VAL A 43 -6.26 17.78 11.08
N PRO A 44 -7.46 17.31 11.49
CA PRO A 44 -8.17 16.25 10.76
C PRO A 44 -8.51 16.61 9.31
N SER A 45 -8.80 17.90 9.03
CA SER A 45 -9.08 18.36 7.66
C SER A 45 -7.86 18.28 6.75
N PHE A 46 -6.65 18.48 7.29
CA PHE A 46 -5.41 18.31 6.52
C PHE A 46 -5.18 16.83 6.20
N VAL A 47 -5.39 15.93 7.18
CA VAL A 47 -5.26 14.47 6.99
C VAL A 47 -6.18 13.96 5.89
N ARG A 48 -7.42 14.46 5.82
CA ARG A 48 -8.41 14.12 4.77
C ARG A 48 -8.10 14.71 3.40
N SER A 49 -7.18 15.67 3.32
CA SER A 49 -6.89 16.31 2.05
C SER A 49 -6.12 15.36 1.11
N PRO A 50 -6.24 15.55 -0.22
CA PRO A 50 -5.45 14.80 -1.19
C PRO A 50 -3.93 14.96 -1.03
N ARG A 51 -3.48 15.98 -0.28
CA ARG A 51 -2.07 16.23 0.01
C ARG A 51 -1.52 15.39 1.16
N ALA A 52 -2.38 14.66 1.87
CA ALA A 52 -2.01 13.80 2.99
C ALA A 52 -2.52 12.36 2.77
N LEU A 53 -3.52 11.91 3.53
CA LEU A 53 -4.05 10.54 3.45
C LEU A 53 -5.35 10.44 2.63
N GLY A 54 -5.89 11.55 2.13
CA GLY A 54 -7.16 11.57 1.41
C GLY A 54 -7.19 10.77 0.11
N LEU A 55 -6.03 10.56 -0.53
CA LEU A 55 -5.91 9.67 -1.70
C LEU A 55 -5.69 8.20 -1.34
N LEU A 56 -5.31 7.91 -0.09
CA LEU A 56 -4.95 6.57 0.37
C LEU A 56 -6.13 5.86 1.04
N SER A 57 -7.05 6.62 1.64
CA SER A 57 -8.22 6.04 2.27
C SER A 57 -9.36 7.06 2.42
N HIS A 58 -10.56 6.68 1.95
CA HIS A 58 -11.80 7.39 2.29
C HIS A 58 -12.10 7.37 3.80
N ALA A 59 -11.52 6.40 4.52
CA ALA A 59 -11.70 6.17 5.94
C ALA A 59 -10.52 6.67 6.79
N ALA A 60 -9.57 7.45 6.25
CA ALA A 60 -8.35 7.86 6.94
C ALA A 60 -8.57 8.54 8.31
N THR A 61 -9.78 9.01 8.61
CA THR A 61 -10.15 9.59 9.92
C THR A 61 -11.11 8.74 10.75
N LYS A 62 -11.45 7.51 10.34
CA LYS A 62 -12.02 6.56 11.29
C LYS A 62 -11.06 6.48 12.48
N GLU A 63 -11.61 6.54 13.68
CA GLU A 63 -10.84 6.66 14.92
C GLU A 63 -9.75 5.59 14.98
N GLU A 64 -10.06 4.37 14.55
CA GLU A 64 -9.13 3.24 14.46
C GLU A 64 -7.91 3.52 13.58
N LEU A 65 -8.11 4.04 12.36
CA LEU A 65 -7.02 4.34 11.43
C LEU A 65 -6.22 5.56 11.88
N SER A 66 -6.87 6.56 12.46
CA SER A 66 -6.19 7.71 13.06
C SER A 66 -5.30 7.29 14.22
N GLU A 67 -5.79 6.42 15.10
CA GLU A 67 -5.04 5.85 16.23
C GLU A 67 -3.87 4.98 15.78
N LEU A 68 -4.03 4.24 14.68
CA LEU A 68 -3.01 3.33 14.16
C LEU A 68 -1.92 4.04 13.34
N TYR A 69 -2.28 5.03 12.52
CA TYR A 69 -1.35 5.65 11.57
C TYR A 69 -0.97 7.09 11.91
N VAL A 70 -1.94 7.92 12.32
CA VAL A 70 -1.72 9.35 12.55
C VAL A 70 -1.12 9.62 13.92
N ARG A 71 -1.70 9.02 14.98
CA ARG A 71 -1.27 9.24 16.36
C ARG A 71 0.18 8.80 16.62
N PRO A 72 0.68 7.64 16.14
CA PRO A 72 2.06 7.24 16.38
C PRO A 72 3.05 8.17 15.68
N PHE A 73 2.74 8.61 14.46
CA PHE A 73 3.57 9.55 13.70
C PHE A 73 3.68 10.92 14.39
N THR A 74 2.56 11.43 14.92
CA THR A 74 2.53 12.73 15.61
C THR A 74 3.27 12.68 16.95
N ARG A 75 3.13 11.58 17.72
CA ARG A 75 3.69 11.47 19.08
C ARG A 75 5.13 10.98 19.14
N SER A 76 5.55 10.11 18.22
CA SER A 76 6.85 9.46 18.31
C SER A 76 7.87 9.97 17.31
N ARG A 77 9.00 10.48 17.82
CA ARG A 77 10.15 10.87 16.98
C ARG A 77 10.84 9.65 16.35
N SER A 78 10.80 8.48 16.98
CA SER A 78 11.38 7.25 16.39
C SER A 78 10.59 6.82 15.16
N ILE A 79 9.26 6.84 15.23
CA ILE A 79 8.39 6.56 14.07
C ILE A 79 8.70 7.50 12.90
N ARG A 80 8.85 8.80 13.16
CA ARG A 80 9.24 9.76 12.10
C ARG A 80 10.63 9.48 11.52
N ARG A 81 11.60 9.09 12.35
CA ARG A 81 12.93 8.71 11.86
C ARG A 81 12.85 7.48 10.97
N ASP A 82 12.08 6.47 11.37
CA ASP A 82 12.00 5.22 10.62
C ASP A 82 11.17 5.42 9.33
N PHE A 83 10.13 6.24 9.37
CA PHE A 83 9.46 6.76 8.17
C PHE A 83 10.45 7.46 7.22
N ALA A 84 11.32 8.33 7.73
CA ALA A 84 12.33 9.00 6.92
C ALA A 84 13.28 8.00 6.24
N LYS A 85 13.65 6.91 6.92
CA LYS A 85 14.50 5.86 6.35
C LYS A 85 13.80 5.16 5.19
N VAL A 86 12.54 4.75 5.38
CA VAL A 86 11.74 4.07 4.36
C VAL A 86 11.54 4.96 3.13
N VAL A 87 11.14 6.22 3.34
CA VAL A 87 10.95 7.16 2.21
C VAL A 87 12.26 7.41 1.45
N ARG A 88 13.39 7.48 2.17
CA ARG A 88 14.71 7.65 1.53
C ARG A 88 15.15 6.43 0.73
N SER A 89 14.66 5.23 1.07
CA SER A 89 14.97 3.99 0.35
C SER A 89 14.00 3.71 -0.80
N TRP A 90 13.03 4.58 -1.07
CA TRP A 90 12.17 4.40 -2.25
C TRP A 90 13.00 4.53 -3.53
N ASP A 91 12.94 3.48 -4.35
CA ASP A 91 13.68 3.37 -5.59
C ASP A 91 12.78 2.73 -6.67
N PRO A 92 12.49 3.44 -7.77
CA PRO A 92 11.73 2.90 -8.89
C PRO A 92 12.35 1.62 -9.50
N ALA A 93 13.68 1.45 -9.41
CA ALA A 93 14.37 0.29 -9.95
C ALA A 93 13.94 -1.01 -9.28
N ILE A 94 13.62 -0.97 -7.98
CA ILE A 94 13.14 -2.15 -7.23
C ILE A 94 11.80 -2.62 -7.78
N THR A 95 10.88 -1.70 -8.05
CA THR A 95 9.56 -2.02 -8.60
C THR A 95 9.65 -2.45 -10.06
N GLN A 96 10.57 -1.90 -10.85
CA GLN A 96 10.80 -2.32 -12.24
C GLN A 96 11.44 -3.71 -12.34
N GLU A 97 12.40 -4.03 -11.46
CA GLU A 97 12.97 -5.37 -11.36
C GLU A 97 11.91 -6.38 -10.95
N THR A 98 11.07 -6.02 -9.97
CA THR A 98 9.94 -6.84 -9.52
C THR A 98 8.97 -7.09 -10.66
N ALA A 99 8.56 -6.06 -11.41
CA ALA A 99 7.70 -6.20 -12.59
C ALA A 99 8.33 -7.13 -13.65
N SER A 100 9.63 -7.00 -13.92
CA SER A 100 10.35 -7.86 -14.87
C SER A 100 10.38 -9.33 -14.45
N ARG A 101 10.43 -9.59 -13.14
CA ARG A 101 10.39 -10.95 -12.58
C ARG A 101 8.97 -11.51 -12.55
N LEU A 102 7.99 -10.67 -12.27
CA LEU A 102 6.56 -11.00 -12.33
C LEU A 102 6.13 -11.39 -13.75
N ALA A 103 6.67 -10.74 -14.78
CA ALA A 103 6.43 -11.12 -16.17
C ALA A 103 6.90 -12.56 -16.52
N ARG A 104 7.80 -13.14 -15.71
CA ARG A 104 8.30 -14.52 -15.86
C ARG A 104 7.62 -15.50 -14.91
N TYR A 105 6.70 -15.03 -14.07
CA TYR A 105 5.98 -15.88 -13.13
C TYR A 105 4.92 -16.68 -13.89
N ASP A 106 5.08 -18.00 -13.88
CA ASP A 106 4.32 -18.98 -14.67
C ASP A 106 3.19 -19.66 -13.87
N LYS A 107 2.88 -19.12 -12.69
CA LYS A 107 1.87 -19.65 -11.78
C LYS A 107 0.76 -18.61 -11.54
N PRO A 108 -0.38 -19.01 -10.95
CA PRO A 108 -1.49 -18.10 -10.76
C PRO A 108 -1.09 -16.86 -9.93
N ALA A 109 -1.42 -15.68 -10.45
CA ALA A 109 -1.24 -14.39 -9.79
C ALA A 109 -2.55 -13.59 -9.84
N LEU A 110 -2.92 -13.00 -8.70
CA LEU A 110 -4.06 -12.10 -8.55
C LEU A 110 -3.53 -10.70 -8.24
N ILE A 111 -3.97 -9.70 -9.01
CA ILE A 111 -3.65 -8.29 -8.76
C ILE A 111 -4.91 -7.59 -8.26
N LEU A 112 -4.81 -6.99 -7.09
CA LEU A 112 -5.86 -6.23 -6.42
C LEU A 112 -5.70 -4.75 -6.77
N TRP A 113 -6.83 -4.10 -7.06
CA TRP A 113 -6.85 -2.70 -7.47
C TRP A 113 -7.97 -1.93 -6.76
N GLY A 114 -7.62 -0.76 -6.22
CA GLY A 114 -8.60 0.17 -5.67
C GLY A 114 -9.46 0.75 -6.79
N ALA A 115 -10.78 0.50 -6.76
CA ALA A 115 -11.70 0.90 -7.83
C ALA A 115 -11.70 2.42 -8.09
N ASP A 116 -11.54 3.20 -7.03
CA ASP A 116 -11.53 4.68 -7.07
C ASP A 116 -10.12 5.27 -7.23
N ASP A 117 -9.08 4.44 -7.40
CA ASP A 117 -7.71 4.91 -7.56
C ASP A 117 -7.45 5.43 -8.98
N GLN A 118 -7.90 6.66 -9.22
CA GLN A 118 -7.72 7.38 -10.47
C GLN A 118 -6.47 8.27 -10.45
N GLN A 119 -5.87 8.51 -9.27
CA GLN A 119 -4.85 9.55 -9.07
C GLN A 119 -3.46 8.99 -8.78
N LEU A 120 -3.34 7.88 -8.05
CA LEU A 120 -2.05 7.28 -7.74
C LEU A 120 -1.67 6.26 -8.81
N PHE A 121 -2.63 5.47 -9.29
CA PHE A 121 -2.41 4.41 -10.28
C PHE A 121 -3.51 4.40 -11.37
N PRO A 122 -3.42 5.26 -12.41
CA PRO A 122 -4.56 5.56 -13.28
C PRO A 122 -5.02 4.50 -14.31
N ARG A 123 -4.45 3.29 -14.45
CA ARG A 123 -4.91 2.25 -15.43
C ARG A 123 -4.57 0.80 -15.01
N SER A 124 -5.52 -0.12 -15.17
CA SER A 124 -5.42 -1.56 -14.82
C SER A 124 -5.07 -2.47 -16.01
N LEU A 125 -4.38 -3.61 -15.76
CA LEU A 125 -4.22 -4.68 -16.76
C LEU A 125 -4.88 -6.05 -16.43
N THR A 126 -5.44 -6.30 -15.23
CA THR A 126 -6.31 -7.47 -14.97
C THR A 126 -7.06 -7.26 -13.66
N TYR A 127 -8.32 -7.72 -13.52
CA TYR A 127 -9.27 -7.08 -12.58
C TYR A 127 -10.02 -8.02 -11.62
N VAL A 128 -9.96 -7.68 -10.32
CA VAL A 128 -11.07 -7.78 -9.34
C VAL A 128 -11.11 -6.45 -8.59
N GLN A 129 -12.27 -5.80 -8.54
CA GLN A 129 -12.45 -4.50 -7.87
C GLN A 129 -12.56 -4.66 -6.36
N GLU A 130 -11.91 -3.77 -5.62
CA GLU A 130 -12.03 -3.68 -4.15
C GLU A 130 -13.37 -3.08 -3.68
N ASP A 131 -14.14 -2.41 -4.56
CA ASP A 131 -15.42 -1.75 -4.19
C ASP A 131 -16.57 -2.71 -3.86
N GLN A 132 -16.39 -4.00 -4.14
CA GLN A 132 -17.32 -5.06 -3.81
C GLN A 132 -16.71 -5.96 -2.73
N PRO A 133 -16.78 -5.61 -1.44
CA PRO A 133 -16.05 -6.32 -0.38
C PRO A 133 -16.39 -7.82 -0.34
N GLU A 134 -17.63 -8.22 -0.66
CA GLU A 134 -18.00 -9.63 -0.75
C GLU A 134 -17.50 -10.32 -2.03
N ALA A 135 -17.55 -9.67 -3.19
CA ALA A 135 -17.03 -10.26 -4.42
C ALA A 135 -15.49 -10.33 -4.40
N PHE A 136 -14.84 -9.35 -3.79
CA PHE A 136 -13.42 -9.30 -3.48
C PHE A 136 -13.03 -10.42 -2.51
N ALA A 137 -13.73 -10.55 -1.38
CA ALA A 137 -13.48 -11.62 -0.41
C ALA A 137 -13.73 -12.99 -1.05
N ALA A 138 -14.76 -13.13 -1.89
CA ALA A 138 -15.05 -14.36 -2.62
C ALA A 138 -13.96 -14.68 -3.64
N ALA A 139 -13.47 -13.71 -4.42
CA ALA A 139 -12.40 -13.92 -5.40
C ALA A 139 -11.06 -14.26 -4.72
N LEU A 140 -10.72 -13.56 -3.63
CA LEU A 140 -9.55 -13.87 -2.82
C LEU A 140 -9.66 -15.26 -2.21
N THR A 141 -10.80 -15.58 -1.60
CA THR A 141 -11.05 -16.89 -0.99
C THR A 141 -11.01 -17.99 -2.04
N GLN A 142 -11.62 -17.79 -3.21
CA GLN A 142 -11.59 -18.76 -4.31
C GLN A 142 -10.16 -18.98 -4.81
N PHE A 143 -9.38 -17.91 -4.97
CA PHE A 143 -7.97 -18.00 -5.37
C PHE A 143 -7.13 -18.74 -4.33
N LEU A 144 -7.34 -18.48 -3.04
CA LEU A 144 -6.67 -19.17 -1.94
C LEU A 144 -7.12 -20.64 -1.85
N LEU A 145 -8.40 -20.95 -2.06
CA LEU A 145 -8.91 -22.33 -2.06
C LEU A 145 -8.40 -23.12 -3.28
N GLN A 146 -8.26 -22.50 -4.45
CA GLN A 146 -7.59 -23.10 -5.60
C GLN A 146 -6.11 -23.40 -5.31
N ALA A 147 -5.46 -22.53 -4.54
CA ALA A 147 -4.09 -22.73 -4.08
C ALA A 147 -3.96 -23.91 -3.10
N ASP A 148 -4.92 -24.07 -2.19
CA ASP A 148 -4.92 -25.15 -1.20
C ASP A 148 -5.31 -26.50 -1.82
N ALA A 149 -6.27 -26.52 -2.76
CA ALA A 149 -6.65 -27.69 -3.55
C ALA A 149 -5.51 -28.18 -4.48
N SER A 150 -4.58 -27.28 -4.82
CA SER A 150 -3.33 -27.61 -5.54
C SER A 150 -2.22 -28.17 -4.61
N GLY A 151 -2.52 -28.38 -3.32
CA GLY A 151 -1.68 -29.10 -2.37
C GLY A 151 -0.68 -28.25 -1.57
N THR A 152 -0.99 -26.99 -1.22
CA THR A 152 -0.08 -26.18 -0.37
C THR A 152 -0.81 -25.46 0.76
N THR A 153 -0.66 -26.00 1.97
CA THR A 153 -1.22 -25.56 3.27
C THR A 153 -1.08 -24.04 3.54
N ILE A 154 -2.22 -23.33 3.55
CA ILE A 154 -2.34 -21.89 3.87
C ILE A 154 -2.45 -21.60 5.37
N ASP A 155 -2.46 -22.63 6.21
CA ASP A 155 -2.88 -22.56 7.62
C ASP A 155 -1.89 -21.86 8.59
N ARG A 156 -0.83 -21.22 8.08
CA ARG A 156 0.22 -20.59 8.90
C ARG A 156 0.09 -19.06 9.05
N PHE A 157 -0.55 -18.35 8.13
CA PHE A 157 -0.52 -16.87 8.12
C PHE A 157 -1.62 -16.22 8.98
N ALA A 158 -2.71 -16.93 9.28
CA ALA A 158 -3.85 -16.38 10.03
C ALA A 158 -3.70 -16.42 11.57
N ARG A 159 -2.63 -17.05 12.09
CA ARG A 159 -2.43 -17.24 13.55
C ARG A 159 -1.45 -16.26 14.20
N GLU A 160 -0.82 -15.37 13.43
CA GLU A 160 0.23 -14.46 13.92
C GLU A 160 -0.06 -12.96 13.73
N CYS A 161 -1.29 -12.57 13.35
CA CYS A 161 -1.73 -11.17 13.30
C CYS A 161 -2.72 -10.85 14.42
#